data_AF-M1P6A2-F1
#
_entry.id   AF-M1P6A2-F1
#
_cell.length_a   1.000
_cell.length_b   1.000
_cell.length_c   1.000
_cell.angle_alpha   90.00
_cell.angle_beta   90.00
_cell.angle_gamma   90.00
#
_symmetry.space_group_name_H-M   'P 1'
#
loop_
_entity.id
_entity.type
_entity.pdbx_description
1 polymer ?
#
loop_
_entity_poly.entity_id
_entity_poly.type
_entity_poly.pdbx_seq_one_letter_code
_entity_poly.pdbx_strand_id
1 'polypeptide(L)'
;MDSVITIYDFKLLALTIDRIGPFQEKQFEIDFTDKNNNPCNFYLFVSRNGSGKTTIFETLTSLLGLLDNPSPTEFHQEDLDLNQGRAQLDIWLRLRWQGKEQAIVFSIVGGRIGEEFSFKVWDKETLEEYNAESWHRISYISQTSGSIKKPSPSSELVETLLAVIQAGKKSTPSDFGDSQIALPTVLYFSAYRDIPDITEEPHTKPNYSARSITQPKHWSYNASHRFEPHDQNWHGSLDNLLVWLKWLSDGRFKKACDLINSKVFAGTDKYLKDVRRDPPEAIVSCSTGTHRLDRLSSGEKSLVHLFLRLGSHMTQHTIVIIDELEAHLHPRWQHALFKSLKEFASSNSGITILSSTHSTDILHTFSESIDIPENGLIKGGTIIDKGLK
;
A
#
# COMPACT_ATOMS: atom_id res chain seq x y z
N MET A 1 -5.26 -30.39 -15.89
CA MET A 1 -4.91 -29.09 -16.51
C MET A 1 -5.07 -28.08 -15.40
N ASP A 2 -3.98 -27.59 -14.84
CA ASP A 2 -4.04 -26.64 -13.72
C ASP A 2 -4.87 -25.42 -14.15
N SER A 3 -5.90 -25.10 -13.38
CA SER A 3 -6.78 -23.94 -13.57
C SER A 3 -6.01 -22.66 -13.22
N VAL A 4 -5.01 -22.31 -14.03
CA VAL A 4 -4.17 -21.14 -13.77
C VAL A 4 -5.00 -19.87 -13.93
N ILE A 5 -5.09 -19.07 -12.87
CA ILE A 5 -5.63 -17.71 -12.93
C ILE A 5 -4.55 -16.75 -13.42
N THR A 6 -4.93 -15.84 -14.31
CA THR A 6 -4.12 -14.68 -14.68
C THR A 6 -4.91 -13.42 -14.36
N ILE A 7 -4.32 -12.50 -13.59
CA ILE A 7 -4.95 -11.23 -13.20
C ILE A 7 -4.51 -10.13 -14.17
N TYR A 8 -5.47 -9.45 -14.79
CA TYR A 8 -5.22 -8.36 -15.75
C TYR A 8 -5.47 -6.98 -15.16
N ASP A 9 -6.39 -6.85 -14.21
CA ASP A 9 -6.69 -5.59 -13.51
C ASP A 9 -7.17 -5.88 -12.10
N PHE A 10 -6.80 -5.03 -11.15
CA PHE A 10 -7.25 -5.08 -9.76
C PHE A 10 -7.54 -3.65 -9.28
N LYS A 11 -8.82 -3.26 -9.25
CA LYS A 11 -9.22 -1.86 -9.03
C LYS A 11 -10.23 -1.75 -7.89
N LEU A 12 -10.05 -0.77 -7.02
CA LEU A 12 -10.94 -0.54 -5.88
C LEU A 12 -12.29 -0.01 -6.35
N LEU A 13 -13.38 -0.53 -5.79
CA LEU A 13 -14.75 -0.03 -6.01
C LEU A 13 -15.27 0.69 -4.78
N ALA A 14 -15.30 0.00 -3.64
CA ALA A 14 -15.85 0.57 -2.43
C ALA A 14 -15.21 -0.03 -1.17
N LEU A 15 -15.22 0.73 -0.08
CA LEU A 15 -14.95 0.23 1.26
C LEU A 15 -16.10 0.61 2.18
N THR A 16 -16.80 -0.37 2.72
CA THR A 16 -17.83 -0.19 3.75
C THR A 16 -17.23 -0.53 5.12
N ILE A 17 -17.33 0.39 6.06
CA ILE A 17 -16.87 0.27 7.45
C ILE A 17 -18.05 0.41 8.40
N ASP A 18 -18.06 -0.38 9.47
CA ASP A 18 -19.09 -0.30 10.51
C ASP A 18 -18.52 -0.68 11.87
N ARG A 19 -18.67 0.21 12.86
CA ARG A 19 -18.13 0.11 14.23
C ARG A 19 -16.61 -0.07 14.27
N ILE A 20 -15.89 0.68 13.44
CA ILE A 20 -14.41 0.71 13.45
C ILE A 20 -13.94 2.15 13.69
N GLY A 21 -13.06 2.35 14.67
CA GLY A 21 -12.52 3.64 15.06
C GLY A 21 -13.61 4.69 15.27
N PRO A 22 -13.64 5.82 14.54
CA PRO A 22 -14.67 6.84 14.72
C PRO A 22 -16.01 6.51 14.06
N PHE A 23 -16.12 5.45 13.24
CA PHE A 23 -17.32 5.13 12.47
C PHE A 23 -18.26 4.20 13.27
N GLN A 24 -18.85 4.70 14.36
CA GLN A 24 -19.55 3.87 15.36
C GLN A 24 -21.07 3.80 15.21
N GLU A 25 -21.75 4.88 14.77
CA GLU A 25 -23.23 4.92 14.79
C GLU A 25 -23.87 4.33 13.53
N LYS A 26 -23.23 4.46 12.35
CA LYS A 26 -23.76 3.96 11.09
C LYS A 26 -22.66 3.40 10.18
N GLN A 27 -23.09 2.55 9.24
CA GLN A 27 -22.24 2.13 8.14
C GLN A 27 -21.73 3.35 7.37
N PHE A 28 -20.43 3.39 7.14
CA PHE A 28 -19.74 4.41 6.37
C PHE A 28 -19.16 3.77 5.11
N GLU A 29 -19.65 4.17 3.95
CA GLU A 29 -19.15 3.70 2.65
C GLU A 29 -18.29 4.78 1.99
N ILE A 30 -17.14 4.35 1.47
CA ILE A 30 -16.28 5.14 0.62
C ILE A 30 -16.39 4.54 -0.78
N ASP A 31 -16.80 5.37 -1.73
CA ASP A 31 -16.81 5.05 -3.16
C ASP A 31 -15.46 5.46 -3.77
N PHE A 32 -14.76 4.52 -4.40
CA PHE A 32 -13.47 4.76 -5.05
C PHE A 32 -13.62 5.03 -6.54
N THR A 33 -14.82 5.34 -7.03
CA THR A 33 -15.10 5.58 -8.45
C THR A 33 -15.28 7.07 -8.76
N ASP A 34 -15.16 7.43 -10.04
CA ASP A 34 -15.50 8.76 -10.53
C ASP A 34 -17.02 8.91 -10.74
N LYS A 35 -17.46 10.09 -11.18
CA LYS A 35 -18.87 10.37 -11.49
C LYS A 35 -19.51 9.49 -12.57
N ASN A 36 -18.72 8.69 -13.29
CA ASN A 36 -19.16 7.76 -14.32
C ASN A 36 -18.95 6.30 -13.90
N ASN A 37 -18.78 6.03 -12.59
CA ASN A 37 -18.51 4.71 -12.01
C ASN A 37 -17.20 4.07 -12.50
N ASN A 38 -16.24 4.84 -13.02
CA ASN A 38 -14.92 4.32 -13.35
C ASN A 38 -14.06 4.24 -12.08
N PRO A 39 -13.40 3.11 -11.80
CA PRO A 39 -12.48 3.02 -10.66
C PRO A 39 -11.35 4.04 -10.74
N CYS A 40 -11.18 4.84 -9.69
CA CYS A 40 -10.12 5.83 -9.60
C CYS A 40 -8.76 5.16 -9.39
N ASN A 41 -7.72 5.71 -10.02
CA ASN A 41 -6.32 5.34 -9.77
C ASN A 41 -5.54 6.45 -9.05
N PHE A 42 -6.18 7.59 -8.76
CA PHE A 42 -5.63 8.65 -7.92
C PHE A 42 -6.72 9.24 -7.04
N TYR A 43 -6.67 8.95 -5.74
CA TYR A 43 -7.74 9.26 -4.80
C TYR A 43 -7.22 10.03 -3.60
N LEU A 44 -7.87 11.15 -3.28
CA LEU A 44 -7.47 12.04 -2.18
C LEU A 44 -8.50 12.03 -1.04
N PHE A 45 -8.03 11.74 0.17
CA PHE A 45 -8.79 11.84 1.40
C PHE A 45 -8.56 13.18 2.08
N VAL A 46 -9.65 13.89 2.35
CA VAL A 46 -9.63 15.21 2.97
C VAL A 46 -10.38 15.13 4.28
N SER A 47 -9.72 15.38 5.41
CA SER A 47 -10.43 15.48 6.68
C SER A 47 -9.62 16.17 7.75
N ARG A 48 -10.28 16.63 8.82
CA ARG A 48 -9.62 17.14 10.03
C ARG A 48 -8.88 16.01 10.77
N ASN A 49 -7.92 16.36 11.63
CA ASN A 49 -7.20 15.37 12.44
C ASN A 49 -8.21 14.60 13.32
N GLY A 50 -7.99 13.29 13.43
CA GLY A 50 -8.85 12.39 14.21
C GLY A 50 -10.18 12.02 13.55
N SER A 51 -10.38 12.30 12.26
CA SER A 51 -11.60 11.93 11.51
C SER A 51 -11.58 10.51 10.91
N GLY A 52 -10.58 9.67 11.24
CA GLY A 52 -10.56 8.25 10.84
C GLY A 52 -9.85 7.89 9.53
N LYS A 53 -9.02 8.77 8.96
CA LYS A 53 -8.26 8.48 7.72
C LYS A 53 -7.31 7.29 7.89
N THR A 54 -6.50 7.33 8.95
CA THR A 54 -5.60 6.24 9.33
C THR A 54 -6.40 4.95 9.53
N THR A 55 -7.54 5.02 10.23
CA THR A 55 -8.45 3.87 10.42
C THR A 55 -8.93 3.27 9.10
N ILE A 56 -9.31 4.10 8.11
CA ILE A 56 -9.71 3.66 6.77
C ILE A 56 -8.55 2.94 6.08
N PHE A 57 -7.37 3.56 6.07
CA PHE A 57 -6.20 3.00 5.41
C PHE A 57 -5.73 1.69 6.05
N GLU A 58 -5.72 1.63 7.38
CA GLU A 58 -5.40 0.42 8.13
C GLU A 58 -6.40 -0.69 7.84
N THR A 59 -7.70 -0.39 7.86
CA THR A 59 -8.77 -1.36 7.57
C THR A 59 -8.63 -1.92 6.15
N LEU A 60 -8.45 -1.06 5.15
CA LEU A 60 -8.25 -1.48 3.76
C LEU A 60 -7.01 -2.37 3.63
N THR A 61 -5.89 -1.94 4.22
CA THR A 61 -4.62 -2.68 4.22
C THR A 61 -4.73 -4.02 4.93
N SER A 62 -5.52 -4.10 6.00
CA SER A 62 -5.82 -5.32 6.75
C SER A 62 -6.58 -6.32 5.89
N LEU A 63 -7.66 -5.90 5.23
CA LEU A 63 -8.45 -6.78 4.38
C LEU A 63 -7.64 -7.34 3.22
N LEU A 64 -6.84 -6.51 2.53
CA LEU A 64 -5.96 -6.98 1.46
C LEU A 64 -4.88 -7.93 1.95
N GLY A 65 -4.36 -7.73 3.17
CA GLY A 65 -3.38 -8.63 3.80
C GLY A 65 -3.90 -10.04 4.05
N LEU A 66 -5.21 -10.24 4.09
CA LEU A 66 -5.81 -11.58 4.27
C LEU A 66 -5.63 -12.48 3.04
N LEU A 67 -5.40 -11.91 1.84
CA LEU A 67 -5.35 -12.67 0.59
C LEU A 67 -4.17 -13.65 0.52
N ASP A 68 -3.02 -13.27 1.08
CA ASP A 68 -1.81 -14.12 1.10
C ASP A 68 -1.65 -14.93 2.39
N ASN A 69 -2.60 -14.81 3.32
CA ASN A 69 -2.53 -15.47 4.61
C ASN A 69 -3.52 -16.65 4.69
N PRO A 70 -3.05 -17.91 4.63
CA PRO A 70 -3.93 -19.08 4.66
C PRO A 70 -4.57 -19.30 6.03
N SER A 71 -4.01 -18.73 7.10
CA SER A 71 -4.48 -18.93 8.49
C SER A 71 -4.18 -17.68 9.32
N PRO A 72 -4.90 -16.56 9.06
CA PRO A 72 -4.68 -15.32 9.79
C PRO A 72 -5.04 -15.50 11.27
N THR A 73 -4.21 -14.95 12.14
CA THR A 73 -4.44 -14.92 13.60
C THR A 73 -5.01 -13.58 14.05
N GLU A 74 -4.71 -12.51 13.32
CA GLU A 74 -5.20 -11.15 13.55
C GLU A 74 -5.42 -10.42 12.22
N PHE A 75 -6.26 -9.39 12.23
CA PHE A 75 -6.51 -8.47 11.14
C PHE A 75 -5.48 -7.35 11.12
N HIS A 76 -4.80 -7.09 12.24
CA HIS A 76 -4.03 -5.86 12.46
C HIS A 76 -4.92 -4.62 12.38
N GLN A 77 -6.13 -4.73 12.92
CA GLN A 77 -7.05 -3.63 13.13
C GLN A 77 -7.85 -3.95 14.40
N GLU A 78 -7.70 -3.09 15.41
CA GLU A 78 -8.19 -3.28 16.78
C GLU A 78 -9.67 -3.68 16.86
N ASP A 79 -10.57 -2.95 16.23
CA ASP A 79 -12.02 -3.21 16.30
C ASP A 79 -12.41 -4.51 15.60
N LEU A 80 -11.73 -4.87 14.51
CA LEU A 80 -11.92 -6.16 13.84
C LEU A 80 -11.42 -7.32 14.71
N ASP A 81 -10.25 -7.15 15.32
CA ASP A 81 -9.61 -8.13 16.18
C ASP A 81 -10.41 -8.39 17.47
N LEU A 82 -10.90 -7.31 18.09
CA LEU A 82 -11.78 -7.36 19.27
C LEU A 82 -13.22 -7.81 18.96
N ASN A 83 -13.51 -8.14 17.70
CA ASN A 83 -14.84 -8.57 17.23
C ASN A 83 -15.94 -7.52 17.53
N GLN A 84 -15.58 -6.24 17.49
CA GLN A 84 -16.47 -5.09 17.74
C GLN A 84 -16.98 -4.50 16.42
N GLY A 85 -16.11 -4.46 15.41
CA GLY A 85 -16.36 -3.88 14.11
C GLY A 85 -16.39 -4.89 12.97
N ARG A 86 -16.70 -4.37 11.78
CA ARG A 86 -16.74 -5.14 10.53
C ARG A 86 -16.47 -4.25 9.32
N ALA A 87 -15.90 -4.81 8.27
CA ALA A 87 -15.67 -4.11 7.02
C ALA A 87 -15.82 -5.01 5.79
N GLN A 88 -16.21 -4.41 4.66
CA GLN A 88 -16.24 -5.01 3.34
C GLN A 88 -15.46 -4.15 2.36
N LEU A 89 -14.46 -4.74 1.69
CA LEU A 89 -13.73 -4.12 0.58
C LEU A 89 -14.17 -4.76 -0.72
N ASP A 90 -14.68 -3.95 -1.66
CA ASP A 90 -15.14 -4.36 -2.97
C ASP A 90 -14.12 -3.99 -4.05
N ILE A 91 -13.76 -4.97 -4.88
CA ILE A 91 -12.73 -4.85 -5.91
C ILE A 91 -13.29 -5.30 -7.25
N TRP A 92 -13.07 -4.50 -8.29
CA TRP A 92 -13.26 -4.90 -9.67
C TRP A 92 -12.02 -5.65 -10.15
N LEU A 93 -12.22 -6.88 -10.60
CA LEU A 93 -11.15 -7.79 -10.98
C LEU A 93 -11.39 -8.31 -12.39
N ARG A 94 -10.48 -7.99 -13.32
CA ARG A 94 -10.45 -8.64 -14.64
C ARG A 94 -9.41 -9.73 -14.63
N LEU A 95 -9.83 -10.96 -14.95
CA LEU A 95 -8.97 -12.13 -14.89
C LEU A 95 -9.26 -13.12 -16.02
N ARG A 96 -8.33 -14.03 -16.27
CA ARG A 96 -8.57 -15.26 -17.03
C ARG A 96 -8.64 -16.43 -16.08
N TRP A 97 -9.71 -17.21 -16.14
CA TRP A 97 -9.89 -18.46 -15.38
C TRP A 97 -10.56 -19.50 -16.27
N GLN A 98 -10.08 -20.74 -16.21
CA GLN A 98 -10.56 -21.85 -17.05
C GLN A 98 -10.64 -21.52 -18.55
N GLY A 99 -9.68 -20.73 -19.05
CA GLY A 99 -9.61 -20.32 -20.46
C GLY A 99 -10.53 -19.17 -20.86
N LYS A 100 -11.39 -18.68 -19.96
CA LYS A 100 -12.29 -17.54 -20.20
C LYS A 100 -11.77 -16.29 -19.51
N GLU A 101 -11.68 -15.20 -20.25
CA GLU A 101 -11.50 -13.85 -19.69
C GLU A 101 -12.85 -13.32 -19.20
N GLN A 102 -12.88 -12.78 -17.99
CA GLN A 102 -14.08 -12.28 -17.35
C GLN A 102 -13.73 -11.14 -16.38
N ALA A 103 -14.67 -10.22 -16.20
CA ALA A 103 -14.63 -9.21 -15.15
C ALA A 103 -15.59 -9.62 -14.04
N ILE A 104 -15.17 -9.52 -12.79
CA ILE A 104 -15.99 -9.85 -11.62
C ILE A 104 -15.87 -8.75 -10.56
N VAL A 105 -16.85 -8.71 -9.68
CA VAL A 105 -16.68 -8.03 -8.38
C VAL A 105 -16.24 -9.06 -7.35
N PHE A 106 -15.14 -8.78 -6.67
CA PHE A 106 -14.61 -9.60 -5.60
C PHE A 106 -14.59 -8.81 -4.28
N SER A 107 -15.31 -9.32 -3.28
CA SER A 107 -15.42 -8.68 -1.97
C SER A 107 -14.64 -9.44 -0.90
N ILE A 108 -13.89 -8.70 -0.09
CA ILE A 108 -13.20 -9.22 1.10
C ILE A 108 -13.91 -8.66 2.33
N VAL A 109 -14.42 -9.54 3.18
CA VAL A 109 -15.13 -9.16 4.42
C VAL A 109 -14.35 -9.62 5.64
N GLY A 110 -14.20 -8.73 6.62
CA GLY A 110 -13.52 -8.99 7.88
C GLY A 110 -14.33 -8.54 9.10
N GLY A 111 -14.12 -9.19 10.24
CA GLY A 111 -14.69 -8.81 11.55
C GLY A 111 -15.97 -9.56 11.90
N ARG A 112 -16.86 -8.88 12.65
CA ARG A 112 -18.09 -9.46 13.16
C ARG A 112 -19.16 -9.57 12.06
N ILE A 113 -19.49 -10.81 11.66
CA ILE A 113 -20.58 -11.08 10.71
C ILE A 113 -21.76 -11.64 11.49
N GLY A 114 -22.93 -10.98 11.40
CA GLY A 114 -24.17 -11.39 12.07
C GLY A 114 -25.39 -11.06 11.22
N GLU A 115 -26.52 -11.71 11.51
CA GLU A 115 -27.74 -11.66 10.68
C GLU A 115 -28.45 -10.28 10.67
N GLU A 116 -28.20 -9.44 11.68
CA GLU A 116 -28.95 -8.19 11.88
C GLU A 116 -28.59 -7.06 10.88
N PHE A 117 -27.52 -7.20 10.09
CA PHE A 117 -27.09 -6.14 9.16
C PHE A 117 -26.44 -6.70 7.91
N SER A 118 -26.89 -6.25 6.74
CA SER A 118 -26.28 -6.58 5.45
C SER A 118 -25.21 -5.57 5.05
N PHE A 119 -24.07 -6.07 4.55
CA PHE A 119 -23.18 -5.27 3.73
C PHE A 119 -23.77 -5.06 2.33
N LYS A 120 -23.11 -4.22 1.51
CA LYS A 120 -23.41 -4.06 0.10
C LYS A 120 -23.48 -5.41 -0.61
N VAL A 121 -24.59 -5.62 -1.31
CA VAL A 121 -24.85 -6.78 -2.16
C VAL A 121 -24.76 -6.31 -3.60
N TRP A 122 -23.96 -7.01 -4.41
CA TRP A 122 -23.84 -6.73 -5.83
C TRP A 122 -24.85 -7.60 -6.58
N ASP A 123 -26.00 -6.99 -6.87
CA ASP A 123 -27.06 -7.59 -7.68
C ASP A 123 -26.76 -7.46 -9.19
N LYS A 124 -27.70 -7.94 -10.00
CA LYS A 124 -27.52 -7.94 -11.45
C LYS A 124 -27.39 -6.54 -12.04
N GLU A 125 -28.17 -5.57 -11.55
CA GLU A 125 -28.18 -4.20 -12.06
C GLU A 125 -26.85 -3.51 -11.75
N THR A 126 -26.40 -3.60 -10.50
CA THR A 126 -25.11 -3.04 -10.07
C THR A 126 -23.93 -3.75 -10.74
N LEU A 127 -23.99 -5.05 -11.03
CA LEU A 127 -22.94 -5.72 -11.80
C LEU A 127 -22.87 -5.23 -13.26
N GLU A 128 -24.01 -4.97 -13.89
CA GLU A 128 -24.08 -4.45 -15.27
C GLU A 128 -23.45 -3.06 -15.37
N GLU A 129 -23.63 -2.18 -14.38
CA GLU A 129 -23.00 -0.85 -14.33
C GLU A 129 -21.47 -0.91 -14.40
N TYR A 130 -20.86 -1.95 -13.82
CA TYR A 130 -19.42 -2.15 -13.78
C TYR A 130 -18.90 -3.14 -14.83
N ASN A 131 -19.76 -3.56 -15.77
CA ASN A 131 -19.46 -4.59 -16.76
C ASN A 131 -18.90 -5.88 -16.11
N ALA A 132 -19.40 -6.25 -14.94
CA ALA A 132 -18.99 -7.44 -14.21
C ALA A 132 -19.98 -8.59 -14.46
N GLU A 133 -19.46 -9.80 -14.66
CA GLU A 133 -20.26 -10.99 -14.97
C GLU A 133 -20.81 -11.66 -13.71
N SER A 134 -20.11 -11.54 -12.59
CA SER A 134 -20.47 -12.19 -11.33
C SER A 134 -19.90 -11.46 -10.13
N TRP A 135 -20.51 -11.73 -8.98
CA TRP A 135 -20.04 -11.30 -7.67
C TRP A 135 -19.56 -12.49 -6.85
N HIS A 136 -18.37 -12.37 -6.27
CA HIS A 136 -17.78 -13.36 -5.39
C HIS A 136 -17.32 -12.71 -4.10
N ARG A 137 -17.44 -13.42 -2.98
CA ARG A 137 -17.03 -12.92 -1.67
C ARG A 137 -16.23 -13.94 -0.90
N ILE A 138 -15.24 -13.45 -0.16
CA ILE A 138 -14.60 -14.16 0.93
C ILE A 138 -14.86 -13.44 2.25
N SER A 139 -14.97 -14.20 3.34
CA SER A 139 -15.26 -13.68 4.66
C SER A 139 -14.30 -14.26 5.70
N TYR A 140 -13.92 -13.42 6.66
CA TYR A 140 -13.02 -13.74 7.77
C TYR A 140 -13.65 -13.23 9.06
N ILE A 141 -13.87 -14.13 10.03
CA ILE A 141 -14.59 -13.81 11.28
C ILE A 141 -13.65 -13.97 12.47
N SER A 142 -13.58 -12.96 13.34
CA SER A 142 -12.86 -13.03 14.63
C SER A 142 -13.60 -13.93 15.62
N GLN A 143 -12.88 -14.85 16.28
CA GLN A 143 -13.39 -15.65 17.39
C GLN A 143 -12.82 -15.18 18.73
N THR A 144 -13.47 -15.53 19.84
CA THR A 144 -13.14 -15.14 21.24
C THR A 144 -11.77 -15.60 21.75
N SER A 145 -10.87 -16.11 20.90
CA SER A 145 -9.54 -16.64 21.26
C SER A 145 -8.39 -16.11 20.40
N GLY A 146 -8.57 -15.01 19.65
CA GLY A 146 -7.52 -14.50 18.75
C GLY A 146 -7.27 -15.44 17.56
N SER A 147 -8.33 -16.11 17.11
CA SER A 147 -8.30 -16.92 15.89
C SER A 147 -9.31 -16.37 14.88
N ILE A 148 -8.87 -16.18 13.64
CA ILE A 148 -9.74 -15.77 12.55
C ILE A 148 -10.12 -17.01 11.74
N LYS A 149 -11.42 -17.20 11.57
CA LYS A 149 -11.95 -18.30 10.76
C LYS A 149 -12.41 -17.78 9.41
N LYS A 150 -11.98 -18.42 8.33
CA LYS A 150 -12.61 -18.32 7.01
C LYS A 150 -13.79 -19.30 6.96
N PRO A 151 -15.06 -18.84 6.99
CA PRO A 151 -16.20 -19.75 6.89
C PRO A 151 -16.22 -20.41 5.51
N SER A 152 -16.51 -21.71 5.47
CA SER A 152 -16.86 -22.41 4.23
C SER A 152 -18.37 -22.33 3.99
N PRO A 153 -18.85 -22.34 2.73
CA PRO A 153 -18.08 -22.46 1.49
C PRO A 153 -17.70 -21.11 0.85
N SER A 154 -16.57 -21.07 0.14
CA SER A 154 -16.30 -20.04 -0.89
C SER A 154 -16.31 -20.69 -2.27
N SER A 155 -16.53 -19.92 -3.33
CA SER A 155 -16.59 -20.44 -4.70
C SER A 155 -15.24 -20.97 -5.19
N GLU A 156 -15.22 -21.94 -6.10
CA GLU A 156 -14.00 -22.51 -6.68
C GLU A 156 -13.05 -21.44 -7.28
N LEU A 157 -13.61 -20.41 -7.93
CA LEU A 157 -12.86 -19.27 -8.46
C LEU A 157 -12.05 -18.58 -7.35
N VAL A 158 -12.68 -18.32 -6.21
CA VAL A 158 -12.06 -17.62 -5.06
C VAL A 158 -10.97 -18.49 -4.44
N GLU A 159 -11.21 -19.78 -4.22
CA GLU A 159 -10.17 -20.68 -3.69
C GLU A 159 -8.96 -20.77 -4.65
N THR A 160 -9.22 -20.81 -5.96
CA THR A 160 -8.15 -20.80 -6.98
C THR A 160 -7.37 -19.48 -6.96
N LEU A 161 -8.07 -18.34 -6.84
CA LEU A 161 -7.45 -17.01 -6.79
C LEU A 161 -6.51 -16.88 -5.59
N LEU A 162 -6.99 -17.30 -4.41
CA LEU A 162 -6.19 -17.29 -3.19
C LEU A 162 -4.99 -18.24 -3.29
N ALA A 163 -5.16 -19.42 -3.86
CA ALA A 163 -4.06 -20.36 -4.06
C ALA A 163 -2.95 -19.75 -4.95
N VAL A 164 -3.33 -19.02 -6.02
CA VAL A 164 -2.39 -18.31 -6.89
C VAL A 164 -1.67 -17.18 -6.14
N ILE A 165 -2.41 -16.35 -5.39
CA ILE A 165 -1.83 -15.26 -4.59
C ILE A 165 -0.86 -15.81 -3.54
N GLN A 166 -1.25 -16.86 -2.80
CA GLN A 166 -0.45 -17.48 -1.75
C GLN A 166 0.79 -18.19 -2.30
N ALA A 167 0.69 -18.85 -3.46
CA ALA A 167 1.84 -19.41 -4.16
C ALA A 167 2.85 -18.31 -4.56
N GLY A 168 2.34 -17.10 -4.84
CA GLY A 168 3.09 -15.90 -5.13
C GLY A 168 4.13 -15.52 -4.08
N LYS A 169 3.96 -15.87 -2.81
CA LYS A 169 4.89 -15.51 -1.71
C LYS A 169 6.32 -16.03 -1.89
N LYS A 170 6.52 -17.03 -2.75
CA LYS A 170 7.84 -17.54 -3.13
C LYS A 170 8.54 -16.69 -4.19
N SER A 171 7.81 -15.77 -4.83
CA SER A 171 8.32 -14.90 -5.88
C SER A 171 9.12 -13.77 -5.25
N THR A 172 10.32 -13.53 -5.79
CA THR A 172 11.14 -12.37 -5.44
C THR A 172 11.04 -11.34 -6.57
N PRO A 173 11.18 -10.04 -6.26
CA PRO A 173 11.26 -9.00 -7.28
C PRO A 173 12.37 -9.35 -8.28
N SER A 174 12.06 -9.32 -9.57
CA SER A 174 13.03 -9.54 -10.65
C SER A 174 13.75 -8.25 -11.05
N ASP A 175 13.18 -7.10 -10.71
CA ASP A 175 13.71 -5.76 -11.03
C ASP A 175 13.39 -4.76 -9.91
N PHE A 176 13.78 -3.49 -10.10
CA PHE A 176 13.45 -2.37 -9.22
C PHE A 176 12.65 -1.32 -10.02
N GLY A 177 11.43 -1.03 -9.57
CA GLY A 177 10.51 -0.10 -10.20
C GLY A 177 9.70 -0.65 -11.39
N ASP A 178 9.97 -1.88 -11.84
CA ASP A 178 9.25 -2.56 -12.92
C ASP A 178 9.09 -4.05 -12.60
N SER A 179 7.96 -4.42 -11.98
CA SER A 179 7.75 -5.77 -11.49
C SER A 179 7.03 -6.64 -12.51
N GLN A 180 7.56 -7.84 -12.75
CA GLN A 180 6.87 -8.87 -13.56
C GLN A 180 5.83 -9.64 -12.75
N ILE A 181 5.71 -9.39 -11.45
CA ILE A 181 4.74 -10.05 -10.58
C ILE A 181 3.37 -9.44 -10.87
N ALA A 182 2.50 -10.21 -11.50
CA ALA A 182 1.13 -9.81 -11.86
C ALA A 182 0.11 -10.07 -10.74
N LEU A 183 0.51 -9.95 -9.48
CA LEU A 183 -0.33 -10.20 -8.30
C LEU A 183 -0.65 -8.89 -7.57
N PRO A 184 -1.83 -8.78 -6.94
CA PRO A 184 -2.21 -7.57 -6.21
C PRO A 184 -1.34 -7.38 -4.96
N THR A 185 -0.91 -6.14 -4.73
CA THR A 185 -0.19 -5.73 -3.51
C THR A 185 -0.67 -4.38 -3.03
N VAL A 186 -0.78 -4.20 -1.70
CA VAL A 186 -0.91 -2.89 -1.07
C VAL A 186 0.39 -2.49 -0.37
N LEU A 187 0.83 -1.25 -0.59
CA LEU A 187 1.95 -0.61 0.08
C LEU A 187 1.42 0.53 0.93
N TYR A 188 1.30 0.31 2.23
CA TYR A 188 0.84 1.32 3.18
C TYR A 188 2.02 2.06 3.79
N PHE A 189 2.04 3.38 3.65
CA PHE A 189 3.02 4.29 4.24
C PHE A 189 2.33 5.16 5.28
N SER A 190 2.71 5.05 6.54
CA SER A 190 2.14 5.87 7.60
C SER A 190 2.63 7.32 7.53
N ALA A 191 2.01 8.22 8.30
CA ALA A 191 2.38 9.63 8.35
C ALA A 191 3.83 9.86 8.80
N TYR A 192 4.34 8.97 9.66
CA TYR A 192 5.68 9.06 10.22
C TYR A 192 6.68 8.23 9.41
N ARG A 193 7.15 8.79 8.30
CA ARG A 193 8.21 8.19 7.47
C ARG A 193 9.57 8.74 7.91
N ASP A 194 10.23 8.04 8.82
CA ASP A 194 11.59 8.36 9.27
C ASP A 194 12.56 7.23 8.98
N ILE A 195 13.86 7.55 8.90
CA ILE A 195 14.98 6.61 8.86
C ILE A 195 15.76 6.82 10.17
N PRO A 196 15.48 6.04 11.22
CA PRO A 196 16.15 6.14 12.50
C PRO A 196 17.59 5.61 12.40
N ASP A 197 18.41 5.98 13.38
CA ASP A 197 19.71 5.34 13.53
C ASP A 197 19.50 3.85 13.89
N ILE A 198 20.25 2.97 13.24
CA ILE A 198 20.18 1.54 13.46
C ILE A 198 20.98 1.24 14.74
N THR A 199 20.26 1.14 15.85
CA THR A 199 20.74 0.66 17.15
C THR A 199 20.11 -0.68 17.45
N GLU A 200 20.92 -1.71 17.68
CA GLU A 200 20.39 -3.07 17.94
C GLU A 200 19.65 -3.18 19.29
N GLU A 201 19.87 -2.24 20.22
CA GLU A 201 19.11 -2.13 21.46
C GLU A 201 18.92 -0.66 21.88
N PRO A 202 17.76 -0.27 22.43
CA PRO A 202 17.58 1.02 23.08
C PRO A 202 18.52 1.13 24.28
N HIS A 203 19.30 2.23 24.36
CA HIS A 203 20.19 2.58 25.48
C HIS A 203 21.55 1.86 25.60
N THR A 204 22.00 1.08 24.62
CA THR A 204 23.39 0.59 24.57
C THR A 204 24.20 1.28 23.45
N LYS A 205 25.53 1.29 23.59
CA LYS A 205 26.43 1.84 22.55
C LYS A 205 26.22 1.04 21.26
N PRO A 206 26.17 1.68 20.07
CA PRO A 206 25.89 0.99 18.82
C PRO A 206 26.90 -0.13 18.56
N ASN A 207 26.40 -1.37 18.53
CA ASN A 207 27.19 -2.56 18.26
C ASN A 207 27.14 -2.86 16.75
N TYR A 208 28.07 -2.29 15.99
CA TYR A 208 28.14 -2.46 14.53
C TYR A 208 28.56 -3.87 14.07
N SER A 209 28.91 -4.78 14.99
CA SER A 209 29.41 -6.12 14.69
C SER A 209 28.36 -7.14 14.24
N ALA A 210 27.06 -6.82 14.37
CA ALA A 210 25.96 -7.71 13.97
C ALA A 210 25.23 -7.28 12.68
N ARG A 211 25.69 -6.19 12.03
CA ARG A 211 25.28 -5.87 10.65
C ARG A 211 25.93 -6.85 9.68
N SER A 212 25.11 -7.63 9.00
CA SER A 212 25.55 -8.64 8.03
C SER A 212 24.73 -8.52 6.74
N ILE A 213 25.28 -8.97 5.62
CA ILE A 213 24.53 -8.96 4.36
C ILE A 213 23.46 -10.04 4.45
N THR A 214 22.22 -9.65 4.75
CA THR A 214 21.09 -10.56 4.91
C THR A 214 19.90 -10.12 4.08
N GLN A 215 19.08 -11.09 3.66
CA GLN A 215 17.88 -10.81 2.91
C GLN A 215 16.96 -9.89 3.73
N PRO A 216 16.47 -8.77 3.15
CA PRO A 216 15.55 -7.87 3.84
C PRO A 216 14.26 -8.58 4.27
N LYS A 217 13.71 -8.17 5.42
CA LYS A 217 12.49 -8.76 6.02
C LYS A 217 11.30 -8.88 5.04
N HIS A 218 11.20 -7.96 4.08
CA HIS A 218 10.10 -7.87 3.12
C HIS A 218 10.53 -8.17 1.68
N TRP A 219 11.59 -8.94 1.47
CA TRP A 219 12.17 -9.09 0.13
C TRP A 219 11.28 -9.83 -0.88
N SER A 220 10.48 -10.81 -0.45
CA SER A 220 9.59 -11.56 -1.33
C SER A 220 8.23 -10.86 -1.44
N TYR A 221 7.43 -11.28 -2.43
CA TYR A 221 6.05 -10.81 -2.58
C TYR A 221 5.21 -11.02 -1.32
N ASN A 222 4.47 -9.98 -0.96
CA ASN A 222 3.34 -10.03 -0.05
C ASN A 222 2.14 -9.28 -0.66
N ALA A 223 0.94 -9.71 -0.33
CA ALA A 223 -0.28 -8.98 -0.68
C ALA A 223 -0.37 -7.64 0.07
N SER A 224 0.29 -7.52 1.21
CA SER A 224 0.29 -6.31 2.03
C SER A 224 1.66 -6.04 2.64
N HIS A 225 2.15 -4.81 2.46
CA HIS A 225 3.32 -4.27 3.13
C HIS A 225 2.92 -3.01 3.91
N ARG A 226 3.28 -2.97 5.21
CA ARG A 226 3.12 -1.79 6.06
C ARG A 226 4.49 -1.19 6.35
N PHE A 227 4.66 0.07 5.98
CA PHE A 227 5.88 0.84 6.17
C PHE A 227 5.65 1.93 7.21
N GLU A 228 5.80 1.50 8.46
CA GLU A 228 5.86 2.36 9.64
C GLU A 228 7.26 2.98 9.80
N PRO A 229 7.49 3.93 10.76
CA PRO A 229 8.84 4.34 11.12
C PRO A 229 9.71 3.09 11.29
N HIS A 230 10.83 3.04 10.55
CA HIS A 230 11.60 1.81 10.47
C HIS A 230 11.90 1.24 11.85
N ASP A 231 11.79 -0.09 11.94
CA ASP A 231 12.36 -0.83 13.06
C ASP A 231 13.86 -0.50 13.16
N GLN A 232 14.34 -0.20 14.36
CA GLN A 232 15.77 0.08 14.61
C GLN A 232 16.64 -1.16 14.35
N ASN A 233 16.01 -2.30 14.06
CA ASN A 233 16.64 -3.53 13.58
C ASN A 233 17.19 -3.42 12.15
N TRP A 234 18.44 -3.86 11.98
CA TRP A 234 19.13 -4.01 10.70
C TRP A 234 18.29 -4.66 9.58
N HIS A 235 17.58 -5.76 9.86
CA HIS A 235 16.86 -6.54 8.83
C HIS A 235 15.73 -5.75 8.14
N GLY A 236 15.15 -4.78 8.84
CA GLY A 236 14.07 -3.92 8.34
C GLY A 236 14.55 -2.60 7.74
N SER A 237 15.83 -2.27 7.87
CA SER A 237 16.41 -0.98 7.48
C SER A 237 16.56 -0.78 5.97
N LEU A 238 16.60 0.48 5.51
CA LEU A 238 16.94 0.80 4.11
C LEU A 238 18.42 0.61 3.80
N ASP A 239 19.28 0.73 4.80
CA ASP A 239 20.69 0.39 4.67
C ASP A 239 20.85 -1.08 4.26
N ASN A 240 20.17 -2.00 4.96
CA ASN A 240 20.20 -3.41 4.58
C ASN A 240 19.60 -3.65 3.18
N LEU A 241 18.49 -2.97 2.84
CA LEU A 241 17.92 -3.05 1.49
C LEU A 241 18.94 -2.64 0.42
N LEU A 242 19.59 -1.49 0.57
CA LEU A 242 20.56 -1.00 -0.43
C LEU A 242 21.82 -1.88 -0.50
N VAL A 243 22.31 -2.35 0.65
CA VAL A 243 23.41 -3.31 0.73
C VAL A 243 23.04 -4.61 0.01
N TRP A 244 21.83 -5.13 0.24
CA TRP A 244 21.32 -6.32 -0.42
C TRP A 244 21.21 -6.14 -1.93
N LEU A 245 20.62 -5.03 -2.39
CA LEU A 245 20.54 -4.70 -3.82
C LEU A 245 21.94 -4.61 -4.46
N LYS A 246 22.93 -4.05 -3.74
CA LYS A 246 24.31 -4.02 -4.22
C LYS A 246 24.90 -5.43 -4.32
N TRP A 247 24.67 -6.26 -3.30
CA TRP A 247 25.20 -7.61 -3.23
C TRP A 247 24.70 -8.49 -4.38
N LEU A 248 23.41 -8.38 -4.74
CA LEU A 248 22.80 -9.08 -5.88
C LEU A 248 23.50 -8.80 -7.21
N SER A 249 24.17 -7.65 -7.34
CA SER A 249 25.04 -7.30 -8.47
C SER A 249 24.37 -7.37 -9.85
N ASP A 250 23.07 -7.09 -9.93
CA ASP A 250 22.23 -7.24 -11.13
C ASP A 250 21.69 -5.90 -11.68
N GLY A 251 22.21 -4.78 -11.19
CA GLY A 251 21.84 -3.43 -11.64
C GLY A 251 20.70 -2.77 -10.87
N ARG A 252 19.95 -3.51 -10.04
CA ARG A 252 18.86 -2.92 -9.23
C ARG A 252 19.34 -1.86 -8.25
N PHE A 253 20.53 -2.03 -7.68
CA PHE A 253 21.17 -0.99 -6.87
C PHE A 253 21.34 0.33 -7.63
N LYS A 254 21.80 0.25 -8.89
CA LYS A 254 21.98 1.43 -9.72
C LYS A 254 20.64 2.11 -10.00
N LYS A 255 19.61 1.35 -10.34
CA LYS A 255 18.24 1.88 -10.53
C LYS A 255 17.71 2.57 -9.26
N ALA A 256 17.96 1.99 -8.09
CA ALA A 256 17.60 2.60 -6.81
C ALA A 256 18.34 3.93 -6.58
N CYS A 257 19.66 3.98 -6.82
CA CYS A 257 20.42 5.23 -6.76
C CYS A 257 19.89 6.28 -7.75
N ASP A 258 19.68 5.91 -9.01
CA ASP A 258 19.21 6.82 -10.06
C ASP A 258 17.82 7.39 -9.73
N LEU A 259 16.91 6.57 -9.20
CA LEU A 259 15.60 7.02 -8.73
C LEU A 259 15.72 8.03 -7.59
N ILE A 260 16.50 7.73 -6.56
CA ILE A 260 16.65 8.62 -5.39
C ILE A 260 17.35 9.93 -5.76
N ASN A 261 18.40 9.85 -6.56
CA ASN A 261 19.14 11.02 -7.01
C ASN A 261 18.28 11.93 -7.89
N SER A 262 17.40 11.36 -8.73
CA SER A 262 16.50 12.14 -9.60
C SER A 262 15.24 12.66 -8.91
N LYS A 263 14.68 11.93 -7.94
CA LYS A 263 13.41 12.30 -7.29
C LYS A 263 13.57 13.03 -5.96
N VAL A 264 14.66 12.77 -5.23
CA VAL A 264 14.88 13.32 -3.88
C VAL A 264 16.01 14.35 -3.86
N PHE A 265 17.16 14.02 -4.44
CA PHE A 265 18.34 14.90 -4.40
C PHE A 265 18.50 15.80 -5.62
N ALA A 266 17.53 15.82 -6.54
CA ALA A 266 17.58 16.69 -7.69
C ALA A 266 17.62 18.18 -7.27
N GLY A 267 18.68 18.86 -7.66
CA GLY A 267 18.90 20.27 -7.33
C GLY A 267 19.41 20.52 -5.91
N THR A 268 19.84 19.48 -5.19
CA THR A 268 20.58 19.60 -3.92
C THR A 268 22.06 19.28 -4.13
N ASP A 269 22.89 19.46 -3.10
CA ASP A 269 24.30 19.07 -3.12
C ASP A 269 24.54 17.60 -2.72
N LYS A 270 23.45 16.85 -2.42
CA LYS A 270 23.51 15.47 -1.94
C LYS A 270 23.39 14.47 -3.08
N TYR A 271 23.90 13.26 -2.84
CA TYR A 271 23.88 12.18 -3.81
C TYR A 271 24.00 10.81 -3.12
N LEU A 272 23.07 9.89 -3.35
CA LEU A 272 23.18 8.49 -2.94
C LEU A 272 24.25 7.81 -3.82
N LYS A 273 25.42 7.57 -3.22
CA LYS A 273 26.65 7.25 -3.95
C LYS A 273 26.91 5.76 -4.09
N ASP A 274 27.04 5.07 -2.96
CA ASP A 274 27.35 3.64 -2.92
C ASP A 274 26.95 3.05 -1.55
N VAL A 275 27.31 1.81 -1.28
CA VAL A 275 27.29 1.19 0.05
C VAL A 275 28.71 0.85 0.49
N ARG A 276 29.00 0.97 1.79
CA ARG A 276 30.24 0.45 2.38
C ARG A 276 30.03 -0.99 2.85
N ARG A 277 31.09 -1.79 2.89
CA ARG A 277 31.04 -3.20 3.31
C ARG A 277 31.23 -3.40 4.81
N ASP A 278 32.00 -2.52 5.46
CA ASP A 278 32.34 -2.66 6.87
C ASP A 278 32.30 -1.30 7.61
N PRO A 279 31.35 -1.12 8.56
CA PRO A 279 30.15 -1.93 8.71
C PRO A 279 29.17 -1.68 7.53
N PRO A 280 28.38 -2.68 7.09
CA PRO A 280 27.44 -2.50 5.99
C PRO A 280 26.49 -1.31 6.19
N GLU A 281 26.48 -0.36 5.25
CA GLU A 281 25.53 0.76 5.22
C GLU A 281 25.58 1.55 3.90
N ALA A 282 24.55 2.36 3.66
CA ALA A 282 24.48 3.25 2.52
C ALA A 282 25.26 4.57 2.73
N ILE A 283 25.88 5.06 1.66
CA ILE A 283 26.69 6.27 1.65
C ILE A 283 25.96 7.35 0.84
N VAL A 284 25.61 8.44 1.53
CA VAL A 284 25.22 9.70 0.91
C VAL A 284 26.45 10.61 0.86
N SER A 285 26.75 11.15 -0.31
CA SER A 285 27.80 12.16 -0.53
C SER A 285 27.17 13.54 -0.59
N CYS A 286 27.84 14.55 -0.04
CA CYS A 286 27.47 15.96 -0.14
C CYS A 286 28.72 16.84 -0.26
N SER A 287 28.57 18.17 -0.34
CA SER A 287 29.72 19.08 -0.49
C SER A 287 30.67 19.05 0.71
N THR A 288 30.19 18.66 1.89
CA THR A 288 30.95 18.64 3.15
C THR A 288 31.54 17.27 3.50
N GLY A 289 31.28 16.24 2.69
CA GLY A 289 31.80 14.88 2.91
C GLY A 289 30.77 13.80 2.61
N THR A 290 30.79 12.73 3.41
CA THR A 290 29.84 11.62 3.30
C THR A 290 29.18 11.33 4.62
N HIS A 291 27.91 10.95 4.60
CA HIS A 291 27.15 10.56 5.77
C HIS A 291 26.16 9.42 5.46
N ARG A 292 25.52 8.90 6.51
CA ARG A 292 24.52 7.82 6.46
C ARG A 292 23.12 8.34 6.14
N LEU A 293 22.20 7.44 5.80
CA LEU A 293 20.80 7.79 5.55
C LEU A 293 20.10 8.42 6.77
N ASP A 294 20.41 7.99 7.99
CA ASP A 294 19.83 8.55 9.23
C ASP A 294 20.22 10.02 9.49
N ARG A 295 21.19 10.56 8.75
CA ARG A 295 21.64 11.96 8.83
C ARG A 295 21.00 12.89 7.81
N LEU A 296 20.13 12.36 6.94
CA LEU A 296 19.30 13.17 6.06
C LEU A 296 18.32 14.04 6.87
N SER A 297 17.82 15.12 6.27
CA SER A 297 16.71 15.88 6.85
C SER A 297 15.44 15.03 6.90
N SER A 298 14.50 15.35 7.80
CA SER A 298 13.25 14.59 7.94
C SER A 298 12.48 14.45 6.63
N GLY A 299 12.40 15.52 5.83
CA GLY A 299 11.75 15.48 4.52
C GLY A 299 12.48 14.56 3.52
N GLU A 300 13.81 14.55 3.51
CA GLU A 300 14.60 13.67 2.65
C GLU A 300 14.43 12.21 3.07
N LYS A 301 14.45 11.93 4.38
CA LYS A 301 14.21 10.59 4.90
C LYS A 301 12.84 10.06 4.49
N SER A 302 11.80 10.90 4.61
CA SER A 302 10.43 10.58 4.21
C SER A 302 10.36 10.20 2.73
N LEU A 303 10.97 11.00 1.85
CA LEU A 303 10.99 10.74 0.40
C LEU A 303 11.87 9.53 0.03
N VAL A 304 13.05 9.39 0.63
CA VAL A 304 13.93 8.23 0.39
C VAL A 304 13.22 6.94 0.79
N HIS A 305 12.56 6.94 1.95
CA HIS A 305 11.78 5.80 2.41
C HIS A 305 10.67 5.45 1.42
N LEU A 306 9.86 6.43 1.02
CA LEU A 306 8.78 6.23 0.07
C LEU A 306 9.27 5.62 -1.25
N PHE A 307 10.24 6.26 -1.92
CA PHE A 307 10.68 5.85 -3.26
C PHE A 307 11.46 4.52 -3.26
N LEU A 308 12.29 4.25 -2.25
CA LEU A 308 13.01 2.97 -2.17
C LEU A 308 12.06 1.79 -1.94
N ARG A 309 11.05 1.96 -1.06
CA ARG A 309 10.06 0.92 -0.81
C ARG A 309 9.15 0.70 -2.00
N LEU A 310 8.67 1.79 -2.61
CA LEU A 310 7.87 1.73 -3.82
C LEU A 310 8.61 0.95 -4.92
N GLY A 311 9.88 1.30 -5.19
CA GLY A 311 10.72 0.64 -6.18
C GLY A 311 11.01 -0.84 -5.89
N SER A 312 11.06 -1.23 -4.62
CA SER A 312 11.43 -2.61 -4.24
C SER A 312 10.25 -3.57 -4.14
N HIS A 313 9.04 -3.06 -3.87
CA HIS A 313 7.90 -3.90 -3.45
C HIS A 313 6.68 -3.79 -4.35
N MET A 314 6.66 -2.87 -5.32
CA MET A 314 5.55 -2.78 -6.26
C MET A 314 5.41 -4.05 -7.11
N THR A 315 4.18 -4.35 -7.48
CA THR A 315 3.78 -5.34 -8.48
C THR A 315 3.09 -4.64 -9.65
N GLN A 316 2.66 -5.39 -10.66
CA GLN A 316 1.86 -4.80 -11.76
C GLN A 316 0.52 -4.23 -11.27
N HIS A 317 0.01 -4.72 -10.13
CA HIS A 317 -1.27 -4.34 -9.54
C HIS A 317 -1.05 -3.82 -8.12
N THR A 318 -0.63 -2.56 -7.99
CA THR A 318 -0.24 -1.99 -6.69
C THR A 318 -1.18 -0.88 -6.23
N ILE A 319 -1.70 -1.01 -5.01
CA ILE A 319 -2.36 0.08 -4.30
C ILE A 319 -1.34 0.71 -3.36
N VAL A 320 -0.98 1.97 -3.61
CA VAL A 320 -0.06 2.74 -2.77
C VAL A 320 -0.89 3.64 -1.88
N ILE A 321 -0.76 3.50 -0.57
CA ILE A 321 -1.48 4.31 0.41
C ILE A 321 -0.47 5.17 1.16
N ILE A 322 -0.66 6.48 1.14
CA ILE A 322 0.23 7.43 1.81
C ILE A 322 -0.59 8.25 2.80
N ASP A 323 -0.45 7.96 4.08
CA ASP A 323 -1.03 8.79 5.13
C ASP A 323 -0.18 10.05 5.32
N GLU A 324 -0.84 11.20 5.40
CA GLU A 324 -0.27 12.55 5.42
C GLU A 324 0.85 12.71 4.37
N LEU A 325 0.44 12.83 3.10
CA LEU A 325 1.33 12.97 1.95
C LEU A 325 2.44 14.01 2.18
N GLU A 326 2.07 15.12 2.80
CA GLU A 326 2.90 16.30 3.01
C GLU A 326 3.76 16.26 4.29
N ALA A 327 3.57 15.26 5.15
CA ALA A 327 4.21 15.22 6.46
C ALA A 327 5.73 15.42 6.36
N HIS A 328 6.22 16.39 7.15
CA HIS A 328 7.64 16.79 7.23
C HIS A 328 8.26 17.38 5.94
N LEU A 329 7.47 17.66 4.90
CA LEU A 329 7.96 18.22 3.64
C LEU A 329 7.79 19.73 3.57
N HIS A 330 8.80 20.42 3.04
CA HIS A 330 8.67 21.81 2.62
C HIS A 330 7.63 21.94 1.48
N PRO A 331 6.81 23.00 1.39
CA PRO A 331 5.75 23.13 0.38
C PRO A 331 6.17 22.82 -1.06
N ARG A 332 7.34 23.31 -1.49
CA ARG A 332 7.91 22.98 -2.82
C ARG A 332 8.03 21.47 -3.06
N TRP A 333 8.43 20.69 -2.05
CA TRP A 333 8.57 19.24 -2.15
C TRP A 333 7.21 18.53 -2.09
N GLN A 334 6.24 19.08 -1.37
CA GLN A 334 4.86 18.59 -1.37
C GLN A 334 4.28 18.59 -2.79
N HIS A 335 4.39 19.73 -3.51
CA HIS A 335 3.94 19.83 -4.90
C HIS A 335 4.71 18.92 -5.85
N ALA A 336 6.03 18.81 -5.69
CA ALA A 336 6.86 17.93 -6.51
C ALA A 336 6.50 16.44 -6.31
N LEU A 337 6.25 16.04 -5.06
CA LEU A 337 5.80 14.69 -4.73
C LEU A 337 4.41 14.43 -5.32
N PHE A 338 3.45 15.33 -5.09
CA PHE A 338 2.09 15.20 -5.62
C PHE A 338 2.08 15.04 -7.15
N LYS A 339 2.84 15.88 -7.86
CA LYS A 339 3.02 15.76 -9.31
C LYS A 339 3.65 14.43 -9.71
N SER A 340 4.71 14.00 -9.03
CA SER A 340 5.37 12.72 -9.33
C SER A 340 4.45 11.52 -9.13
N LEU A 341 3.58 11.54 -8.11
CA LEU A 341 2.61 10.46 -7.88
C LEU A 341 1.50 10.44 -8.94
N LYS A 342 1.02 11.61 -9.37
CA LYS A 342 0.08 11.70 -10.51
C LYS A 342 0.69 11.14 -11.79
N GLU A 343 1.92 11.54 -12.11
CA GLU A 343 2.66 11.02 -13.27
C GLU A 343 2.85 9.49 -13.17
N PHE A 344 3.14 8.98 -11.98
CA PHE A 344 3.31 7.55 -11.73
C PHE A 344 2.00 6.78 -11.94
N ALA A 345 0.87 7.25 -11.39
CA ALA A 345 -0.44 6.64 -11.62
C ALA A 345 -0.88 6.73 -13.10
N SER A 346 -0.67 7.87 -13.74
CA SER A 346 -1.01 8.12 -15.14
C SER A 346 -0.24 7.20 -16.10
N SER A 347 1.03 6.93 -15.81
CA SER A 347 1.90 6.11 -16.67
C SER A 347 1.77 4.61 -16.42
N ASN A 348 1.07 4.19 -15.36
CA ASN A 348 0.98 2.79 -14.94
C ASN A 348 -0.47 2.43 -14.59
N SER A 349 -1.18 1.78 -15.50
CA SER A 349 -2.62 1.51 -15.39
C SER A 349 -3.03 0.57 -14.24
N GLY A 350 -2.08 -0.22 -13.71
CA GLY A 350 -2.30 -1.10 -12.57
C GLY A 350 -1.89 -0.49 -11.22
N ILE A 351 -1.50 0.79 -11.19
CA ILE A 351 -1.15 1.49 -9.96
C ILE A 351 -2.31 2.40 -9.53
N THR A 352 -2.76 2.24 -8.28
CA THR A 352 -3.70 3.13 -7.62
C THR A 352 -3.01 3.85 -6.47
N ILE A 353 -3.09 5.18 -6.43
CA ILE A 353 -2.58 6.01 -5.33
C ILE A 353 -3.75 6.48 -4.46
N LEU A 354 -3.77 6.07 -3.20
CA LEU A 354 -4.63 6.65 -2.16
C LEU A 354 -3.76 7.52 -1.27
N SER A 355 -4.15 8.76 -1.02
CA SER A 355 -3.40 9.63 -0.12
C SER A 355 -4.31 10.47 0.75
N SER A 356 -3.85 10.81 1.95
CA SER A 356 -4.48 11.82 2.77
C SER A 356 -3.65 13.10 2.80
N THR A 357 -4.33 14.23 2.96
CA THR A 357 -3.68 15.54 3.10
C THR A 357 -4.47 16.46 4.03
N HIS A 358 -3.73 17.30 4.74
CA HIS A 358 -4.18 18.47 5.49
C HIS A 358 -3.76 19.78 4.81
N SER A 359 -2.84 19.73 3.83
CA SER A 359 -2.37 20.89 3.06
C SER A 359 -3.49 21.51 2.24
N THR A 360 -3.88 22.74 2.58
CA THR A 360 -4.85 23.54 1.84
C THR A 360 -4.42 23.78 0.39
N ASP A 361 -3.12 23.89 0.14
CA ASP A 361 -2.57 24.16 -1.19
C ASP A 361 -2.72 22.94 -2.10
N ILE A 362 -2.43 21.73 -1.58
CA ILE A 362 -2.67 20.48 -2.30
C ILE A 362 -4.17 20.30 -2.57
N LEU A 363 -5.01 20.60 -1.57
CA LEU A 363 -6.46 20.49 -1.69
C LEU A 363 -7.02 21.43 -2.77
N HIS A 364 -6.61 22.69 -2.76
CA HIS A 364 -7.00 23.67 -3.77
C HIS A 364 -6.58 23.19 -5.16
N THR A 365 -5.31 22.81 -5.31
CA THR A 365 -4.76 22.32 -6.58
C THR A 365 -5.52 21.08 -7.08
N PHE A 366 -5.82 20.13 -6.19
CA PHE A 366 -6.53 18.92 -6.55
C PHE A 366 -7.97 19.22 -6.95
N SER A 367 -8.69 20.03 -6.17
CA SER A 367 -10.08 20.42 -6.41
C SER A 367 -10.24 21.13 -7.76
N GLU A 368 -9.36 22.08 -8.09
CA GLU A 368 -9.38 22.75 -9.40
C GLU A 368 -9.10 21.79 -10.55
N SER A 369 -8.32 20.73 -10.29
CA SER A 369 -7.96 19.76 -11.31
C SER A 369 -8.90 18.57 -11.43
N ILE A 370 -9.80 18.31 -10.47
CA ILE A 370 -10.49 17.00 -10.37
C ILE A 370 -11.30 16.66 -11.62
N ASP A 371 -11.98 17.65 -12.21
CA ASP A 371 -12.79 17.52 -13.42
C ASP A 371 -12.00 17.71 -14.72
N ILE A 372 -10.71 18.06 -14.66
CA ILE A 372 -9.86 18.24 -15.84
C ILE A 372 -9.37 16.86 -16.30
N PRO A 373 -9.72 16.38 -17.51
CA PRO A 373 -9.23 15.09 -17.98
C PRO A 373 -7.70 15.07 -18.11
N GLU A 374 -7.07 14.06 -17.53
CA GLU A 374 -5.63 13.79 -17.66
C GLU A 374 -5.46 12.37 -18.17
N ASN A 375 -4.64 12.17 -19.20
CA ASN A 375 -4.50 10.86 -19.83
C ASN A 375 -4.02 9.80 -18.82
N GLY A 376 -4.69 8.65 -18.78
CA GLY A 376 -4.37 7.56 -17.84
C GLY A 376 -4.68 7.85 -16.37
N LEU A 377 -5.30 8.99 -16.03
CA LEU A 377 -5.59 9.39 -14.65
C LEU A 377 -7.10 9.55 -14.42
N ILE A 378 -7.65 8.73 -13.54
CA ILE A 378 -9.02 8.78 -13.07
C ILE A 378 -8.97 9.23 -11.61
N LYS A 379 -9.50 10.42 -11.35
CA LYS A 379 -9.37 11.11 -10.06
C LYS A 379 -10.66 11.01 -9.27
N GLY A 380 -10.52 10.78 -7.97
CA GLY A 380 -11.61 10.81 -7.01
C GLY A 380 -11.15 11.40 -5.68
N GLY A 381 -12.10 11.69 -4.81
CA GLY A 381 -11.77 12.16 -3.48
C GLY A 381 -12.99 12.24 -2.59
N THR A 382 -12.75 12.17 -1.28
CA THR A 382 -13.81 12.28 -0.29
C THR A 382 -13.42 13.24 0.83
N ILE A 383 -14.43 13.92 1.37
CA ILE A 383 -14.31 14.77 2.55
C ILE A 383 -14.95 14.03 3.72
N ILE A 384 -14.17 13.75 4.76
CA ILE A 384 -14.68 13.11 5.99
C ILE A 384 -14.94 14.17 7.05
N ASP A 385 -16.21 14.53 7.24
CA ASP A 385 -16.61 15.51 8.24
C ASP A 385 -16.71 14.94 9.65
N LYS A 386 -16.43 15.78 10.66
CA LYS A 386 -16.53 15.43 12.10
C LYS A 386 -17.96 15.12 12.59
N GLY A 387 -18.95 15.16 11.70
CA GLY A 387 -20.36 14.90 11.98
C GLY A 387 -20.82 13.46 11.74
N LEU A 388 -19.92 12.54 11.38
CA LEU A 388 -20.18 11.09 11.37
C LEU A 388 -20.19 10.47 12.77
N LYS A 389 -20.47 11.29 13.80
CA LYS A 389 -20.83 10.78 15.10
C LYS A 389 -22.14 10.07 14.90
#